data_AF-A0A1P8X5B5-F1
#
_entry.id   AF-A0A1P8X5B5-F1
#
_cell.length_a   1.000
_cell.length_b   1.000
_cell.length_c   1.000
_cell.angle_alpha   90.00
_cell.angle_beta   90.00
_cell.angle_gamma   90.00
#
_symmetry.space_group_name_H-M   'P 1'
#
loop_
_entity.id
_entity.type
_entity.pdbx_description
1 polymer ?
#
loop_
_entity_poly.entity_id
_entity_poly.type
_entity_poly.pdbx_seq_one_letter_code
_entity_poly.pdbx_strand_id
1 'polypeptide(L)'
;MITHHARRRSTVIEEVVVLQQLNESIKAQQAFLNSCGDATWISDDERRAIRWLLSALIDHRRRVRTAARLWRTLQPGEPAPQDLRDETVELLDENRSFGPYIAQWRGVVVGQARVERTDMWRSMRELAESNLGLPRC
;
A
#
# COMPACT_ATOMS: atom_id res chain seq x y z
N MET A 1 -18.45 20.16 -7.26
CA MET A 1 -17.94 21.35 -6.55
C MET A 1 -16.50 21.07 -6.16
N ILE A 2 -15.56 21.79 -6.79
CA ILE A 2 -14.13 21.65 -6.60
C ILE A 2 -13.77 22.38 -5.31
N THR A 3 -13.51 21.65 -4.23
CA THR A 3 -12.91 22.23 -3.02
C THR A 3 -11.42 22.33 -3.23
N HIS A 4 -10.99 23.54 -3.60
CA HIS A 4 -9.62 24.04 -3.47
C HIS A 4 -8.97 23.50 -2.18
N HIS A 5 -8.11 22.50 -2.31
CA HIS A 5 -7.15 22.17 -1.26
C HIS A 5 -6.14 23.31 -1.27
N ALA A 6 -6.37 24.29 -0.40
CA ALA A 6 -5.37 25.27 -0.01
C ALA A 6 -4.06 24.52 0.22
N ARG A 7 -3.04 24.93 -0.54
CA ARG A 7 -1.65 24.45 -0.50
C ARG A 7 -1.08 24.77 0.89
N ARG A 8 -1.52 24.05 1.92
CA ARG A 8 -0.98 24.16 3.28
C ARG A 8 0.49 23.78 3.17
N ARG A 9 1.38 24.68 3.60
CA ARG A 9 2.79 24.34 3.82
C ARG A 9 2.81 23.35 4.97
N SER A 10 2.75 22.07 4.65
CA SER A 10 2.97 20.99 5.61
C SER A 10 4.42 21.10 6.10
N THR A 11 4.60 20.98 7.40
CA THR A 11 5.91 21.07 8.05
C THR A 11 6.66 19.75 7.92
N VAL A 12 7.99 19.80 7.94
CA VAL A 12 8.85 18.60 7.90
C VAL A 12 8.44 17.57 8.97
N ILE A 13 8.03 18.04 10.15
CA ILE A 13 7.59 17.18 11.26
C ILE A 13 6.30 16.45 10.90
N GLU A 14 5.31 17.13 10.31
CA GLU A 14 4.04 16.53 9.91
C GLU A 14 4.24 15.45 8.84
N GLU A 15 5.06 15.71 7.82
CA GLU A 15 5.34 14.74 6.75
C GLU A 15 6.07 13.49 7.25
N VAL A 16 7.05 13.66 8.15
CA VAL A 16 7.75 12.52 8.77
C VAL A 16 6.78 11.67 9.60
N VAL A 17 5.86 12.30 10.33
CA VAL A 17 4.85 11.59 11.12
C VAL A 17 3.90 10.81 10.21
N VAL A 18 3.41 11.44 9.13
CA VAL A 18 2.53 10.79 8.14
C VAL A 18 3.21 9.58 7.50
N LEU A 19 4.46 9.73 7.05
CA LEU A 19 5.22 8.63 6.45
C LEU A 19 5.53 7.51 7.48
N GLN A 20 5.69 7.86 8.75
CA GLN A 20 5.89 6.86 9.80
C GLN A 20 4.60 6.07 10.10
N GLN A 21 3.46 6.75 10.19
CA GLN A 21 2.15 6.10 10.30
C GLN A 21 1.87 5.19 9.10
N LEU A 22 2.20 5.66 7.90
CA LEU A 22 2.11 4.89 6.66
C LEU A 22 2.96 3.61 6.73
N ASN A 23 4.23 3.71 7.13
CA ASN A 23 5.11 2.54 7.30
C ASN A 23 4.57 1.52 8.32
N GLU A 24 3.97 1.96 9.43
CA GLU A 24 3.36 1.04 10.40
C GLU A 24 2.08 0.38 9.85
N SER A 25 1.27 1.11 9.07
CA SER A 25 0.13 0.52 8.36
C SER A 25 0.58 -0.58 7.40
N ILE A 26 1.58 -0.31 6.55
CA ILE A 26 2.10 -1.27 5.57
C ILE A 26 2.72 -2.50 6.27
N LYS A 27 3.39 -2.32 7.41
CA LYS A 27 3.87 -3.44 8.24
C LYS A 27 2.73 -4.35 8.69
N ALA A 28 1.64 -3.77 9.21
CA ALA A 28 0.49 -4.54 9.68
C ALA A 28 -0.17 -5.31 8.51
N GLN A 29 -0.22 -4.69 7.33
CA GLN A 29 -0.71 -5.32 6.10
C GLN A 29 0.17 -6.49 5.65
N GLN A 30 1.50 -6.31 5.64
CA GLN A 30 2.47 -7.39 5.34
C GLN A 30 2.32 -8.57 6.31
N ALA A 31 2.21 -8.29 7.61
CA ALA A 31 2.04 -9.33 8.64
C ALA A 31 0.77 -10.15 8.41
N PHE A 32 -0.34 -9.48 8.08
CA PHE A 32 -1.59 -10.14 7.77
C PHE A 32 -1.49 -11.04 6.52
N LEU A 33 -0.90 -10.55 5.42
CA LEU A 33 -0.74 -11.37 4.21
C LEU A 33 0.22 -12.55 4.42
N ASN A 34 1.29 -12.35 5.19
CA ASN A 34 2.19 -13.44 5.59
C ASN A 34 1.44 -14.53 6.36
N SER A 35 0.53 -14.16 7.27
CA SER A 35 -0.30 -15.15 7.98
C SER A 35 -1.27 -15.92 7.07
N CYS A 36 -1.57 -15.38 5.87
CA CYS A 36 -2.40 -16.07 4.90
C CYS A 36 -1.59 -17.05 4.03
N GLY A 37 -0.32 -16.78 3.72
CA GLY A 37 0.46 -17.52 2.71
C GLY A 37 0.53 -19.05 2.88
N ASP A 38 0.50 -19.52 4.13
CA ASP A 38 0.59 -20.94 4.48
C ASP A 38 -0.77 -21.61 4.75
N ALA A 39 -1.88 -20.87 4.55
CA ALA A 39 -3.19 -21.40 4.85
C ALA A 39 -3.58 -22.50 3.85
N THR A 40 -4.02 -23.64 4.37
CA THR A 40 -4.29 -24.86 3.59
C THR A 40 -5.50 -24.74 2.65
N TRP A 41 -6.34 -23.73 2.87
CA TRP A 41 -7.52 -23.44 2.08
C TRP A 41 -7.25 -22.53 0.87
N ILE A 42 -5.98 -22.13 0.67
CA ILE A 42 -5.53 -21.25 -0.40
C ILE A 42 -4.97 -22.06 -1.57
N SER A 43 -5.45 -21.78 -2.77
CA SER A 43 -4.94 -22.39 -4.01
C SER A 43 -3.55 -21.87 -4.40
N ASP A 44 -2.83 -22.57 -5.27
CA ASP A 44 -1.49 -22.14 -5.68
C ASP A 44 -1.47 -20.79 -6.42
N ASP A 45 -2.53 -20.51 -7.19
CA ASP A 45 -2.71 -19.23 -7.86
C ASP A 45 -2.98 -18.10 -6.86
N GLU A 46 -3.77 -18.34 -5.82
CA GLU A 46 -4.01 -17.38 -4.74
C GLU A 46 -2.73 -17.15 -3.93
N ARG A 47 -1.97 -18.20 -3.64
CA ARG A 47 -0.66 -18.10 -2.99
C ARG A 47 0.31 -17.28 -3.85
N ARG A 48 0.25 -17.41 -5.19
CA ARG A 48 0.99 -16.56 -6.12
C ARG A 48 0.54 -15.09 -6.01
N ALA A 49 -0.76 -14.81 -6.01
CA ALA A 49 -1.29 -13.44 -5.86
C ALA A 49 -0.90 -12.80 -4.51
N ILE A 50 -0.94 -13.55 -3.40
CA ILE A 50 -0.47 -13.08 -2.08
C ILE A 50 1.00 -12.72 -2.13
N ARG A 51 1.85 -13.59 -2.71
CA ARG A 51 3.29 -13.32 -2.83
C ARG A 51 3.56 -12.06 -3.64
N TRP A 52 2.83 -11.84 -4.74
CA TRP A 52 2.95 -10.61 -5.53
C TRP A 52 2.54 -9.37 -4.74
N LEU A 53 1.38 -9.39 -4.09
CA LEU A 53 0.93 -8.26 -3.27
C LEU A 53 1.90 -7.98 -2.11
N LEU A 54 2.46 -9.04 -1.51
CA LEU A 54 3.48 -8.92 -0.48
C LEU A 54 4.76 -8.27 -1.03
N SER A 55 5.23 -8.67 -2.21
CA SER A 55 6.36 -8.05 -2.89
C SER A 55 6.11 -6.56 -3.18
N ALA A 56 4.93 -6.21 -3.69
CA ALA A 56 4.54 -4.82 -3.92
C ALA A 56 4.53 -4.00 -2.63
N LEU A 57 3.95 -4.53 -1.54
CA LEU A 57 3.95 -3.86 -0.23
C LEU A 57 5.35 -3.73 0.36
N ILE A 58 6.25 -4.69 0.12
CA ILE A 58 7.64 -4.61 0.58
C ILE A 58 8.37 -3.47 -0.14
N ASP A 59 8.21 -3.37 -1.46
CA ASP A 59 8.84 -2.32 -2.24
C ASP A 59 8.26 -0.93 -1.92
N HIS A 60 6.93 -0.83 -1.83
CA HIS A 60 6.24 0.38 -1.40
C HIS A 60 6.74 0.84 -0.01
N ARG A 61 6.85 -0.08 0.96
CA ARG A 61 7.41 0.23 2.29
C ARG A 61 8.87 0.71 2.22
N ARG A 62 9.67 0.14 1.31
CA ARG A 62 11.05 0.59 1.09
C ARG A 62 11.08 2.03 0.60
N ARG A 63 10.24 2.38 -0.38
CA ARG A 63 10.10 3.76 -0.89
C ARG A 63 9.66 4.74 0.20
N VAL A 64 8.64 4.38 1.00
CA VAL A 64 8.19 5.16 2.17
C VAL A 64 9.31 5.43 3.16
N ARG A 65 10.12 4.41 3.49
CA ARG A 65 11.27 4.58 4.39
C ARG A 65 12.35 5.48 3.81
N THR A 66 12.57 5.43 2.49
CA THR A 66 13.51 6.31 1.79
C THR A 66 13.02 7.76 1.82
N ALA A 67 11.76 8.01 1.46
CA ALA A 67 11.15 9.33 1.55
C ALA A 67 11.22 9.90 2.97
N ALA A 68 10.89 9.09 3.99
CA ALA A 68 10.97 9.51 5.38
C ALA A 68 12.40 9.82 5.84
N ARG A 69 13.43 9.20 5.25
CA ARG A 69 14.83 9.54 5.51
C ARG A 69 15.18 10.89 4.89
N LEU A 70 14.78 11.12 3.64
CA LEU A 70 15.01 12.39 2.93
C LEU A 70 14.31 13.57 3.62
N TRP A 71 13.08 13.37 4.11
CA TRP A 71 12.40 14.41 4.89
C TRP A 71 13.14 14.75 6.18
N ARG A 72 13.74 13.77 6.86
CA ARG A 72 14.52 14.00 8.09
C ARG A 72 15.84 14.74 7.86
N THR A 73 16.36 14.81 6.62
CA THR A 73 17.58 15.56 6.34
C THR A 73 17.33 17.06 6.16
N LEU A 74 16.08 17.48 6.01
CA LEU A 74 15.72 18.89 5.83
C LEU A 74 15.77 19.64 7.16
N GLN A 75 16.27 20.88 7.12
CA GLN A 75 16.28 21.73 8.30
C GLN A 75 14.87 22.30 8.58
N PRO A 76 14.53 22.55 9.86
CA PRO A 76 13.29 23.24 10.19
C PRO A 76 13.18 24.60 9.48
N GLY A 77 12.12 24.80 8.70
CA GLY A 77 11.89 26.03 7.93
C GLY A 77 12.48 26.03 6.51
N GLU A 78 13.30 25.04 6.16
CA GLU A 78 13.78 24.85 4.79
C GLU A 78 12.62 24.37 3.88
N PRO A 79 12.42 24.99 2.70
CA PRO A 79 11.43 24.52 1.77
C PRO A 79 11.86 23.16 1.19
N ALA A 80 11.07 22.12 1.46
CA ALA A 80 11.32 20.81 0.87
C ALA A 80 11.33 20.86 -0.67
N PRO A 81 12.24 20.10 -1.33
CA PRO A 81 12.25 19.94 -2.78
C PRO A 81 10.89 19.49 -3.32
N GLN A 82 10.50 20.01 -4.48
CA GLN A 82 9.21 19.67 -5.10
C GLN A 82 9.11 18.18 -5.40
N ASP A 83 10.17 17.56 -5.93
CA ASP A 83 10.22 16.12 -6.24
C ASP A 83 9.95 15.24 -5.01
N LEU A 84 10.47 15.65 -3.83
CA LEU A 84 10.23 14.91 -2.58
C LEU A 84 8.77 15.01 -2.13
N ARG A 85 8.12 16.16 -2.36
CA ARG A 85 6.70 16.35 -2.07
C ARG A 85 5.84 15.52 -3.02
N ASP A 86 6.17 15.52 -4.30
CA ASP A 86 5.42 14.78 -5.32
C ASP A 86 5.54 13.27 -5.09
N GLU A 87 6.74 12.74 -4.79
CA GLU A 87 6.93 11.35 -4.38
C GLU A 87 6.12 11.02 -3.11
N THR A 88 6.06 11.94 -2.14
CA THR A 88 5.29 11.71 -0.91
C THR A 88 3.78 11.62 -1.18
N VAL A 89 3.27 12.45 -2.09
CA VAL A 89 1.87 12.39 -2.54
C VAL A 89 1.61 11.06 -3.27
N GLU A 90 2.51 10.67 -4.18
CA GLU A 90 2.39 9.40 -4.91
C GLU A 90 2.35 8.21 -3.95
N LEU A 91 3.22 8.18 -2.94
CA LEU A 91 3.22 7.12 -1.93
C LEU A 91 1.92 7.08 -1.11
N LEU A 92 1.34 8.24 -0.81
CA LEU A 92 0.05 8.30 -0.11
C LEU A 92 -1.09 7.78 -0.99
N ASP A 93 -1.09 8.12 -2.28
CA ASP A 93 -2.10 7.67 -3.24
C ASP A 93 -1.96 6.16 -3.54
N GLU A 94 -0.73 5.67 -3.75
CA GLU A 94 -0.43 4.25 -3.91
C GLU A 94 -0.91 3.45 -2.70
N ASN A 95 -0.67 3.92 -1.47
CA ASN A 95 -1.15 3.24 -0.28
C ASN A 95 -2.69 3.18 -0.18
N ARG A 96 -3.39 4.23 -0.63
CA ARG A 96 -4.87 4.19 -0.69
C ARG A 96 -5.35 3.11 -1.65
N SER A 97 -4.60 2.83 -2.72
CA SER A 97 -4.96 1.77 -3.66
C SER A 97 -4.92 0.38 -3.02
N PHE A 98 -4.01 0.10 -2.07
CA PHE A 98 -3.94 -1.20 -1.38
C PHE A 98 -5.10 -1.44 -0.40
N GLY A 99 -5.62 -0.37 0.21
CA GLY A 99 -6.61 -0.42 1.29
C GLY A 99 -7.84 -1.30 1.00
N PRO A 100 -8.59 -1.05 -0.11
CA PRO A 100 -9.76 -1.84 -0.48
C PRO A 100 -9.48 -3.34 -0.62
N TYR A 101 -8.35 -3.71 -1.21
CA TYR A 101 -7.98 -5.11 -1.47
C TYR A 101 -7.57 -5.87 -0.21
N ILE A 102 -6.89 -5.18 0.71
CA ILE A 102 -6.54 -5.76 2.01
C ILE A 102 -7.79 -5.87 2.89
N ALA A 103 -8.69 -4.89 2.83
CA ALA A 103 -9.99 -4.97 3.50
C ALA A 103 -10.83 -6.14 2.95
N GLN A 104 -10.81 -6.35 1.64
CA GLN A 104 -11.43 -7.50 0.99
C GLN A 104 -10.85 -8.81 1.51
N TRP A 105 -9.52 -8.97 1.54
CA TRP A 105 -8.88 -10.15 2.13
C TRP A 105 -9.24 -10.37 3.60
N ARG A 106 -9.28 -9.31 4.42
CA ARG A 106 -9.71 -9.43 5.83
C ARG A 106 -11.16 -9.91 5.91
N GLY A 107 -12.04 -9.34 5.09
CA GLY A 107 -13.43 -9.77 4.96
C GLY A 107 -13.56 -11.23 4.53
N VAL A 108 -12.58 -11.78 3.83
CA VAL A 108 -12.57 -13.17 3.34
C VAL A 108 -12.02 -14.13 4.35
N VAL A 109 -10.96 -13.77 5.08
CA VAL A 109 -10.48 -14.60 6.19
C VAL A 109 -11.58 -14.72 7.25
N VAL A 110 -12.31 -13.61 7.50
CA VAL A 110 -13.47 -13.60 8.40
C VAL A 110 -14.70 -14.26 7.75
N GLY A 111 -14.91 -14.05 6.46
CA GLY A 111 -16.07 -14.51 5.67
C GLY A 111 -15.96 -15.92 5.09
N GLN A 112 -14.77 -16.54 5.09
CA GLN A 112 -14.55 -17.97 4.83
C GLN A 112 -15.15 -18.83 5.94
N ALA A 113 -15.47 -18.24 7.10
CA ALA A 113 -16.41 -18.83 8.03
C ALA A 113 -17.83 -18.99 7.43
N ARG A 114 -18.14 -18.38 6.27
CA ARG A 114 -19.47 -18.36 5.65
C ARG A 114 -19.53 -18.80 4.17
N VAL A 115 -19.27 -18.00 3.12
CA VAL A 115 -19.73 -18.37 1.75
C VAL A 115 -18.92 -17.70 0.62
N GLU A 116 -18.53 -18.49 -0.39
CA GLU A 116 -18.15 -18.17 -1.79
C GLU A 116 -16.85 -17.39 -2.13
N ARG A 117 -16.05 -17.99 -3.03
CA ARG A 117 -14.62 -17.67 -3.27
C ARG A 117 -14.30 -17.15 -4.68
N THR A 118 -15.11 -17.40 -5.71
CA THR A 118 -14.61 -17.38 -7.10
C THR A 118 -14.45 -15.97 -7.73
N ASP A 119 -15.40 -15.05 -7.54
CA ASP A 119 -15.39 -13.77 -8.27
C ASP A 119 -14.39 -12.75 -7.71
N MET A 120 -14.11 -12.83 -6.41
CA MET A 120 -13.12 -11.97 -5.78
C MET A 120 -11.70 -12.25 -6.26
N TRP A 121 -11.34 -13.52 -6.44
CA TRP A 121 -9.98 -13.89 -6.81
C TRP A 121 -9.60 -13.37 -8.20
N ARG A 122 -10.60 -13.17 -9.08
CA ARG A 122 -10.44 -12.51 -10.37
C ARG A 122 -9.98 -11.06 -10.20
N SER A 123 -10.65 -10.28 -9.36
CA SER A 123 -10.29 -8.88 -9.11
C SER A 123 -8.90 -8.70 -8.46
N MET A 124 -8.49 -9.63 -7.59
CA MET A 124 -7.17 -9.59 -6.96
C MET A 124 -6.03 -9.91 -7.95
N ARG A 125 -6.26 -10.84 -8.87
CA ARG A 125 -5.31 -11.17 -9.94
C ARG A 125 -5.12 -9.98 -10.88
N GLU A 126 -6.22 -9.36 -11.30
CA GLU A 126 -6.20 -8.19 -12.19
C GLU A 126 -5.46 -6.99 -11.56
N LEU A 127 -5.61 -6.75 -10.26
CA LEU A 127 -4.85 -5.72 -9.56
C LEU A 127 -3.35 -6.04 -9.53
N ALA A 128 -2.99 -7.28 -9.19
CA ALA A 128 -1.59 -7.68 -9.14
C ALA A 128 -0.94 -7.53 -10.52
N GLU A 129 -1.65 -7.89 -11.59
CA GLU A 129 -1.21 -7.70 -12.98
C GLU A 129 -1.07 -6.21 -13.34
N SER A 130 -2.01 -5.36 -12.90
CA SER A 130 -1.96 -3.91 -13.17
C SER A 130 -0.77 -3.20 -12.51
N ASN A 131 -0.34 -3.64 -11.33
CA ASN A 131 0.82 -3.05 -10.62
C ASN A 131 2.17 -3.53 -11.17
N LEU A 132 2.18 -4.58 -11.99
CA LEU A 132 3.41 -5.15 -12.56
C LEU A 132 3.72 -4.65 -13.97
N GLY A 133 2.85 -3.83 -14.57
CA GLY A 133 3.00 -3.39 -15.96
C GLY A 133 3.03 -4.54 -16.97
N LEU A 134 2.52 -5.72 -16.60
CA LEU A 134 2.50 -6.87 -17.49
C LEU A 134 1.44 -6.67 -18.58
N PRO A 135 1.78 -6.90 -19.87
CA PRO A 135 0.80 -6.80 -20.94
C PRO A 135 -0.27 -7.89 -20.77
N ARG A 136 -1.53 -7.51 -20.99
CA ARG A 136 -2.66 -8.44 -21.05
C ARG A 136 -2.44 -9.40 -22.22
N CYS A 137 -2.31 -10.70 -21.95
CA CYS A 137 -2.36 -11.74 -22.98
C CYS A 137 -3.81 -12.03 -23.38
#